data_AF-A0A849REX9-F1
#
_entry.id   AF-A0A849REX9-F1
#
_cell.length_a   1.000
_cell.length_b   1.000
_cell.length_c   1.000
_cell.angle_alpha   90.00
_cell.angle_beta   90.00
_cell.angle_gamma   90.00
#
_symmetry.space_group_name_H-M   'P 1'
#
loop_
_entity.id
_entity.type
_entity.pdbx_description
1 polymer ?
#
loop_
_entity_poly.entity_id
_entity_poly.type
_entity_poly.pdbx_seq_one_letter_code
_entity_poly.pdbx_strand_id
1 'polypeptide(L)' 'METPSPTQIKEAREKAGLTQSQAAALIYKGLRTWQGWEAPVGEKGHRKMDIAFWELYNMKVALNAHK' A
#
# COMPACT_ATOMS: atom_id res chain seq x y z
N MET A 1 10.67 -1.03 13.40
CA MET A 1 9.68 -0.80 12.34
C MET A 1 10.03 -1.72 11.18
N GLU A 2 9.08 -2.49 10.70
CA GLU A 2 9.32 -3.53 9.70
C GLU A 2 8.62 -3.19 8.40
N THR A 3 9.19 -3.66 7.28
CA THR A 3 8.54 -3.60 5.97
C THR A 3 7.27 -4.45 5.99
N PRO A 4 6.11 -3.91 5.58
CA PRO A 4 4.87 -4.68 5.58
C PRO A 4 4.93 -5.81 4.54
N SER A 5 4.29 -6.92 4.86
CA SER A 5 4.10 -8.01 3.90
C SER A 5 3.05 -7.65 2.84
N PRO A 6 3.06 -8.30 1.67
CA PRO A 6 2.04 -8.10 0.64
C PRO A 6 0.61 -8.25 1.17
N THR A 7 0.39 -9.23 2.06
CA THR A 7 -0.89 -9.46 2.72
C THR A 7 -1.29 -8.27 3.60
N GLN A 8 -0.38 -7.75 4.42
CA GLN A 8 -0.66 -6.59 5.27
C GLN A 8 -1.01 -5.34 4.47
N ILE A 9 -0.34 -5.13 3.33
CA ILE A 9 -0.62 -3.99 2.43
C ILE A 9 -2.03 -4.13 1.84
N LYS A 10 -2.38 -5.33 1.38
CA LYS A 10 -3.71 -5.63 0.82
C LYS A 10 -4.81 -5.44 1.86
N GLU A 11 -4.64 -6.01 3.05
CA GLU A 11 -5.61 -5.92 4.14
C GLU A 11 -5.85 -4.47 4.58
N ALA A 12 -4.78 -3.68 4.75
CA ALA A 12 -4.91 -2.28 5.11
C ALA A 12 -5.65 -1.47 4.04
N ARG A 13 -5.40 -1.77 2.76
CA ARG A 13 -6.12 -1.17 1.63
C ARG A 13 -7.60 -1.50 1.64
N GLU A 14 -7.93 -2.77 1.79
CA GLU A 14 -9.32 -3.23 1.83
C GLU A 14 -10.06 -2.65 3.02
N LYS A 15 -9.42 -2.59 4.19
CA LYS A 15 -9.95 -1.93 5.39
C LYS A 15 -10.19 -0.43 5.17
N ALA A 16 -9.35 0.23 4.38
CA ALA A 16 -9.53 1.64 4.00
C ALA A 16 -10.59 1.85 2.90
N GLY A 17 -11.18 0.78 2.34
CA GLY A 17 -12.16 0.87 1.25
C GLY A 17 -11.56 1.38 -0.07
N LEU A 18 -10.24 1.28 -0.26
CA LEU A 18 -9.56 1.83 -1.43
C LEU A 18 -9.33 0.75 -2.50
N THR A 19 -9.47 1.15 -3.76
CA THR A 19 -8.91 0.40 -4.90
C THR A 19 -7.38 0.52 -4.92
N GLN A 20 -6.68 -0.40 -5.60
CA GLN A 20 -5.22 -0.33 -5.74
C GLN A 20 -4.76 0.98 -6.38
N SER A 21 -5.49 1.50 -7.37
CA SER A 21 -5.19 2.78 -8.01
C SER A 21 -5.35 3.96 -7.04
N GLN A 22 -6.40 3.98 -6.22
CA GLN A 22 -6.62 5.02 -5.22
C GLN A 22 -5.54 4.99 -4.14
N ALA A 23 -5.18 3.80 -3.66
CA ALA A 23 -4.13 3.64 -2.65
C ALA A 23 -2.75 4.06 -3.16
N ALA A 24 -2.43 3.72 -4.42
CA ALA A 24 -1.22 4.19 -5.09
C ALA A 24 -1.20 5.73 -5.20
N ALA A 25 -2.28 6.32 -5.69
CA ALA A 25 -2.41 7.76 -5.85
C ALA A 25 -2.32 8.52 -4.52
N LEU A 26 -2.84 7.93 -3.43
CA LEU A 26 -2.80 8.51 -2.09
C LEU A 26 -1.38 8.86 -1.64
N ILE A 27 -0.39 8.05 -2.04
CA ILE A 27 1.03 8.25 -1.72
C ILE A 27 1.88 8.58 -2.94
N TYR A 28 1.28 9.18 -3.96
CA TYR A 28 1.96 9.69 -5.16
C TYR A 28 2.72 8.62 -5.97
N LYS A 29 2.15 7.41 -6.05
CA LYS A 29 2.67 6.30 -6.86
C LYS A 29 1.66 5.83 -7.89
N GLY A 30 2.15 5.08 -8.88
CA GLY A 30 1.32 4.47 -9.92
C GLY A 30 0.83 3.08 -9.55
N LEU A 31 -0.26 2.64 -10.20
CA LEU A 31 -0.91 1.34 -10.00
C LEU A 31 0.08 0.16 -10.03
N ARG A 32 0.97 0.11 -11.02
CA ARG A 32 1.92 -1.01 -11.17
C ARG A 32 2.91 -1.12 -10.00
N THR A 33 3.26 0.00 -9.38
CA THR A 33 4.09 -0.01 -8.17
C THR A 33 3.32 -0.62 -7.01
N TRP A 34 2.05 -0.24 -6.85
CA TRP A 34 1.19 -0.80 -5.80
C TRP A 34 0.93 -2.29 -5.98
N GLN A 35 0.61 -2.73 -7.20
CA GLN A 35 0.47 -4.15 -7.52
C GLN A 35 1.73 -4.95 -7.20
N GLY A 36 2.92 -4.39 -7.42
CA GLY A 36 4.17 -5.05 -7.05
C GLY A 36 4.32 -5.22 -5.54
N TRP A 37 3.80 -4.30 -4.74
CA TRP A 37 3.82 -4.40 -3.28
C TRP A 37 2.81 -5.43 -2.74
N GLU A 38 1.66 -5.59 -3.40
CA GLU A 38 0.67 -6.63 -3.07
C GLU A 38 0.96 -8.00 -3.71
N ALA A 39 1.90 -8.08 -4.65
CA ALA A 39 2.26 -9.34 -5.29
C ALA A 39 2.95 -10.30 -4.30
N PRO A 40 2.62 -11.60 -4.32
CA PRO A 40 3.24 -12.59 -3.44
C PRO A 40 4.77 -12.62 -3.53
N VAL A 41 5.43 -12.88 -2.40
CA VAL A 41 6.89 -12.98 -2.34
C VAL A 41 7.37 -14.13 -3.24
N GLY A 42 8.34 -13.85 -4.11
CA GLY A 42 8.88 -14.82 -5.07
C GLY A 42 8.22 -14.78 -6.45
N GLU A 43 7.10 -14.08 -6.61
CA GLU A 43 6.48 -13.90 -7.93
C GLU A 43 7.14 -12.80 -8.77
N LYS A 44 7.07 -12.97 -10.10
CA LYS A 44 7.56 -11.96 -11.05
C LYS A 44 6.74 -10.67 -10.90
N GLY A 45 7.42 -9.61 -10.49
CA GLY A 45 6.79 -8.30 -10.27
C GLY A 45 6.64 -7.94 -8.80
N HIS A 46 6.94 -8.87 -7.87
CA HIS A 46 7.04 -8.57 -6.46
C HIS A 46 8.07 -7.46 -6.19
N ARG A 47 7.69 -6.51 -5.33
CA ARG A 47 8.52 -5.43 -4.84
C ARG A 47 8.30 -5.29 -3.35
N LYS A 48 9.38 -5.07 -2.59
CA LYS A 48 9.25 -4.64 -1.19
C LYS A 48 8.75 -3.21 -1.12
N MET A 49 7.85 -2.93 -0.19
CA MET A 49 7.41 -1.57 0.09
C MET A 49 8.44 -0.85 0.95
N ASP A 50 8.79 0.38 0.58
CA ASP A 50 9.62 1.22 1.44
C ASP A 50 8.84 1.60 2.72
N ILE A 51 9.51 1.57 3.87
CA ILE A 51 8.92 1.90 5.16
C ILE A 51 8.35 3.32 5.14
N ALA A 52 9.03 4.28 4.49
CA ALA A 52 8.55 5.65 4.41
C ALA A 52 7.20 5.76 3.65
N PHE A 53 7.01 4.95 2.61
CA PHE A 53 5.73 4.92 1.89
C PHE A 53 4.63 4.23 2.69
N TRP A 54 4.98 3.22 3.48
CA TRP A 54 4.03 2.54 4.34
C TRP A 54 3.51 3.45 5.46
N GLU A 55 4.41 4.19 6.10
CA GLU A 55 4.05 5.17 7.13
C GLU A 55 3.17 6.29 6.54
N LEU A 56 3.58 6.85 5.39
CA LEU A 56 2.81 7.88 4.71
C LEU A 56 1.40 7.39 4.33
N TYR A 57 1.27 6.15 3.88
CA TYR A 57 -0.01 5.54 3.54
C TYR A 57 -0.93 5.48 4.76
N ASN A 58 -0.43 4.93 5.88
CA ASN A 58 -1.21 4.81 7.12
C ASN A 58 -1.64 6.17 7.68
N MET A 59 -0.74 7.16 7.67
CA MET A 59 -1.05 8.51 8.11
C MET A 59 -2.17 9.15 7.26
N LYS A 60 -2.09 9.00 5.94
CA LYS A 60 -3.10 9.58 5.02
C LYS A 60 -4.45 8.86 5.07
N VAL A 61 -4.45 7.54 5.25
CA VAL A 61 -5.69 6.79 5.48
C VAL A 61 -6.38 7.25 6.77
N ALA A 62 -5.62 7.38 7.87
CA ALA A 62 -6.15 7.86 9.13
C ALA A 62 -6.73 9.29 9.01
N LEU A 63 -6.01 10.21 8.33
CA LEU A 63 -6.48 11.57 8.12
C LEU A 63 -7.78 11.64 7.28
N ASN A 64 -7.93 10.75 6.29
CA ASN A 64 -9.12 10.71 5.43
C ASN A 64 -10.33 10.05 6.10
N ALA A 65 -10.13 9.20 7.11
CA ALA A 65 -11.22 8.55 7.85
C ALA A 65 -11.99 9.52 8.77
N HIS A 66 -11.42 10.70 9.04
CA HIS A 66 -11.99 11.73 9.92
C HIS A 66 -12.57 12.93 9.15
N LYS A 67 -12.69 12.83 7.82
CA LYS A 67 -13.43 13.78 6.98
C LYS A 67 -14.83 13.24 6.70
#